data_AF-A0A6G3XNG8-F1
#
_entry.id   AF-A0A6G3XNG8-F1
#
_cell.length_a   1.000
_cell.length_b   1.000
_cell.length_c   1.000
_cell.angle_alpha   90.00
_cell.angle_beta   90.00
_cell.angle_gamma   90.00
#
_symmetry.space_group_name_H-M   'P 1'
#
loop_
_entity.id
_entity.type
_entity.pdbx_description
1 polymer ?
#
loop_
_entity_poly.entity_id
_entity_poly.type
_entity_poly.pdbx_seq_one_letter_code
_entity_poly.pdbx_strand_id
1 'polypeptide(L)'
;TLLKVNQKDGFDCPGCAWPEGDKRHTAEFCENGAKAVAEEATLRRVTPDFFAAHPLTDLAERSGYWLGQQGRITQPVYLPEGADRYEAVTWERAFAIIAEELTALDSPDEALFYTSGRTSNEAAFLLQLFAREFGTNNLPDCSNMCHESSGSALTETIGVGKGSVSLEDLHQADLIIVAGQNPGTNHPRMLSALERAKRSGAKIISVNPLPEAGMERFKNPQTPHGMLKGTPLNDLFLQIRIGGDQALFRLLNKLILASDGAVDTAFVTEHTHGYEEFAKAADAADWDETLRATGLARAEIEQALALVLASKRTIVCWAMGLTQH
;
A
#
# COMPACT_ATOMS: atom_id res chain seq x y z
N THR A 1 -18.42 -18.49 -2.02
CA THR A 1 -17.94 -17.16 -1.57
C THR A 1 -16.90 -16.58 -2.52
N LEU A 2 -15.79 -17.27 -2.80
CA LEU A 2 -14.67 -16.73 -3.60
C LEU A 2 -15.03 -16.26 -5.03
N LEU A 3 -15.92 -16.95 -5.74
CA LEU A 3 -16.32 -16.55 -7.11
C LEU A 3 -17.07 -15.21 -7.18
N LYS A 4 -17.50 -14.66 -6.05
CA LYS A 4 -18.14 -13.34 -5.97
C LYS A 4 -17.16 -12.21 -5.64
N VAL A 5 -15.90 -12.52 -5.33
CA VAL A 5 -14.90 -11.51 -4.96
C VAL A 5 -14.53 -10.69 -6.20
N ASN A 6 -14.53 -9.37 -6.05
CA ASN A 6 -14.20 -8.37 -7.09
C ASN A 6 -15.05 -8.50 -8.37
N GLN A 7 -16.26 -9.05 -8.27
CA GLN A 7 -17.22 -9.12 -9.39
C GLN A 7 -18.20 -7.95 -9.33
N LYS A 8 -18.84 -7.60 -10.47
CA LYS A 8 -19.78 -6.47 -10.55
C LYS A 8 -20.93 -6.55 -9.54
N ASP A 9 -21.57 -7.72 -9.45
CA ASP A 9 -22.64 -8.00 -8.49
C ASP A 9 -22.11 -8.73 -7.25
N GLY A 10 -20.83 -8.52 -6.96
CA GLY A 10 -20.05 -9.22 -5.94
C GLY A 10 -19.78 -8.37 -4.71
N PHE A 11 -18.60 -8.55 -4.14
CA PHE A 11 -18.06 -7.71 -3.08
C PHE A 11 -16.56 -7.56 -3.26
N ASP A 12 -16.01 -6.45 -2.77
CA ASP A 12 -14.59 -6.15 -2.90
C ASP A 12 -13.74 -7.00 -1.95
N CYS A 13 -12.57 -7.39 -2.43
CA CYS A 13 -11.60 -8.17 -1.66
C CYS A 13 -11.10 -7.34 -0.47
N PRO A 14 -11.28 -7.78 0.79
CA PRO A 14 -10.83 -7.04 1.96
C PRO A 14 -9.30 -7.09 2.15
N GLY A 15 -8.60 -7.90 1.35
CA GLY A 15 -7.16 -8.15 1.50
C GLY A 15 -6.24 -7.22 0.72
N CYS A 16 -6.74 -6.40 -0.22
CA CYS A 16 -5.90 -5.56 -1.09
C CYS A 16 -6.73 -4.48 -1.80
N ALA A 17 -6.19 -3.27 -1.93
CA ALA A 17 -6.86 -2.12 -2.58
C ALA A 17 -6.49 -1.95 -4.07
N TRP A 18 -6.16 -3.04 -4.78
CA TRP A 18 -5.77 -2.94 -6.19
C TRP A 18 -7.00 -2.73 -7.08
N PRO A 19 -7.00 -1.79 -8.03
CA PRO A 19 -8.20 -1.43 -8.76
C PRO A 19 -8.71 -2.51 -9.71
N GLU A 20 -9.97 -2.32 -10.03
CA GLU A 20 -10.85 -3.20 -10.73
C GLU A 20 -10.99 -2.80 -12.23
N GLY A 21 -10.27 -3.42 -13.17
CA GLY A 21 -10.47 -3.17 -14.62
C GLY A 21 -11.81 -3.64 -15.23
N ASP A 22 -12.23 -3.10 -16.37
CA ASP A 22 -13.58 -3.35 -16.94
C ASP A 22 -13.95 -4.82 -17.21
N LYS A 23 -12.97 -5.62 -17.63
CA LYS A 23 -13.14 -7.06 -17.87
C LYS A 23 -12.68 -7.85 -16.64
N ARG A 24 -13.62 -8.55 -16.02
CA ARG A 24 -13.39 -9.44 -14.87
C ARG A 24 -13.10 -10.87 -15.31
N HIS A 25 -12.03 -11.46 -14.81
CA HIS A 25 -11.80 -12.90 -14.82
C HIS A 25 -12.78 -13.61 -13.87
N THR A 26 -12.96 -14.92 -14.07
CA THR A 26 -13.79 -15.74 -13.18
C THR A 26 -13.20 -15.83 -11.76
N ALA A 27 -11.88 -15.72 -11.64
CA ALA A 27 -11.16 -15.64 -10.36
C ALA A 27 -10.39 -14.32 -10.29
N GLU A 28 -11.03 -13.29 -9.73
CA GLU A 28 -10.48 -11.92 -9.58
C GLU A 28 -9.84 -11.67 -8.21
N PHE A 29 -9.14 -12.65 -7.67
CA PHE A 29 -8.44 -12.55 -6.39
C PHE A 29 -7.08 -13.23 -6.47
N CYS A 30 -6.14 -12.76 -5.64
CA CYS A 30 -4.86 -13.42 -5.43
C CYS A 30 -4.92 -14.36 -4.21
N GLU A 31 -3.82 -15.05 -3.91
CA GLU A 31 -3.71 -15.90 -2.73
C GLU A 31 -4.04 -15.15 -1.43
N ASN A 32 -3.54 -13.92 -1.26
CA ASN A 32 -3.84 -13.10 -0.08
C ASN A 32 -5.32 -12.72 0.01
N GLY A 33 -5.96 -12.43 -1.12
CA GLY A 33 -7.40 -12.21 -1.17
C GLY A 33 -8.20 -13.45 -0.78
N ALA A 34 -7.78 -14.63 -1.25
CA ALA A 34 -8.40 -15.90 -0.86
C ALA A 34 -8.25 -16.19 0.64
N LYS A 35 -7.06 -15.95 1.20
CA LYS A 35 -6.78 -16.09 2.64
C LYS A 35 -7.68 -15.17 3.47
N ALA A 36 -7.73 -13.89 3.11
CA ALA A 36 -8.56 -12.91 3.82
C ALA A 36 -10.05 -13.31 3.80
N VAL A 37 -10.58 -13.71 2.64
CA VAL A 37 -11.97 -14.16 2.54
C VAL A 37 -12.21 -15.47 3.30
N ALA A 38 -11.25 -16.39 3.31
CA ALA A 38 -11.37 -17.64 4.06
C ALA A 38 -11.40 -17.41 5.58
N GLU A 39 -10.62 -16.45 6.06
CA GLU A 39 -10.58 -16.05 7.47
C GLU A 39 -11.90 -15.39 7.89
N GLU A 40 -12.41 -14.44 7.09
CA GLU A 40 -13.71 -13.78 7.34
C GLU A 40 -14.91 -14.74 7.24
N ALA A 41 -14.85 -15.70 6.31
CA ALA A 41 -15.91 -16.68 6.08
C ALA A 41 -15.85 -17.91 7.00
N THR A 42 -15.00 -17.89 8.04
CA THR A 42 -14.88 -19.00 8.99
C THR A 42 -16.21 -19.30 9.68
N LEU A 43 -16.51 -20.60 9.84
CA LEU A 43 -17.66 -21.08 10.60
C LEU A 43 -17.31 -21.35 12.08
N ARG A 44 -16.03 -21.28 12.44
CA ARG A 44 -15.56 -21.46 13.81
C ARG A 44 -16.00 -20.27 14.66
N ARG A 45 -16.28 -20.55 15.93
CA ARG A 45 -16.85 -19.59 16.86
C ARG A 45 -16.05 -19.62 18.15
N VAL A 46 -15.68 -18.44 18.61
CA VAL A 46 -15.13 -18.19 19.93
C VAL A 46 -16.30 -17.79 20.83
N THR A 47 -16.75 -18.74 21.65
CA THR A 47 -17.84 -18.58 22.62
C THR A 47 -17.28 -18.14 23.99
N PRO A 48 -18.14 -17.77 24.96
CA PRO A 48 -17.70 -17.44 26.31
C PRO A 48 -16.86 -18.54 26.97
N ASP A 49 -17.16 -19.81 26.71
CA ASP A 49 -16.41 -20.95 27.25
C ASP A 49 -14.93 -20.93 26.85
N PHE A 50 -14.62 -20.41 25.66
CA PHE A 50 -13.23 -20.23 25.23
C PHE A 50 -12.49 -19.24 26.14
N PHE A 51 -13.08 -18.06 26.38
CA PHE A 51 -12.47 -17.05 27.24
C PHE A 51 -12.42 -17.49 28.71
N ALA A 52 -13.41 -18.26 29.17
CA ALA A 52 -13.36 -18.89 30.49
C ALA A 52 -12.21 -19.91 30.60
N ALA A 53 -11.90 -20.65 29.52
CA ALA A 53 -10.84 -21.65 29.50
C ALA A 53 -9.43 -21.05 29.34
N HIS A 54 -9.28 -19.91 28.66
CA HIS A 54 -7.97 -19.33 28.32
C HIS A 54 -7.64 -18.05 29.11
N PRO A 55 -6.65 -18.08 30.03
CA PRO A 55 -6.18 -16.88 30.71
C PRO A 55 -5.37 -16.00 29.75
N LEU A 56 -5.23 -14.71 30.07
CA LEU A 56 -4.51 -13.75 29.25
C LEU A 56 -3.05 -14.16 29.01
N THR A 57 -2.38 -14.71 30.01
CA THR A 57 -1.00 -15.20 29.89
C THR A 57 -0.89 -16.33 28.88
N ASP A 58 -1.91 -17.19 28.77
CA ASP A 58 -1.96 -18.22 27.74
C ASP A 58 -2.16 -17.62 26.36
N LEU A 59 -3.13 -16.71 26.20
CA LEU A 59 -3.45 -16.07 24.92
C LEU A 59 -2.27 -15.24 24.39
N ALA A 60 -1.53 -14.56 25.27
CA ALA A 60 -0.37 -13.74 24.91
C ALA A 60 0.78 -14.55 24.29
N GLU A 61 0.89 -15.84 24.62
CA GLU A 61 1.90 -16.74 24.06
C GLU A 61 1.46 -17.41 22.75
N ARG A 62 0.20 -17.25 22.34
CA ARG A 62 -0.32 -17.86 21.11
C ARG A 62 0.11 -17.05 19.88
N SER A 63 0.43 -17.77 18.81
CA SER A 63 0.65 -17.12 17.52
C SER A 63 -0.63 -16.50 16.98
N GLY A 64 -0.51 -15.41 16.21
CA GLY A 64 -1.65 -14.80 15.51
C GLY A 64 -2.38 -15.81 14.61
N TYR A 65 -1.65 -16.74 13.98
CA TYR A 65 -2.25 -17.83 13.23
C TYR A 65 -3.16 -18.70 14.11
N TRP A 66 -2.65 -19.16 15.27
CA TRP A 66 -3.46 -19.95 16.20
C TRP A 66 -4.69 -19.17 16.67
N LEU A 67 -4.55 -17.89 17.02
CA LEU A 67 -5.65 -17.03 17.45
C LEU A 67 -6.73 -16.90 16.36
N GLY A 68 -6.33 -16.59 15.12
CA GLY A 68 -7.25 -16.52 13.99
C GLY A 68 -7.95 -17.84 13.68
N GLN A 69 -7.30 -18.97 13.97
CA GLN A 69 -7.90 -20.30 13.81
C GLN A 69 -8.98 -20.64 14.86
N GLN A 70 -9.15 -19.86 15.94
CA GLN A 70 -10.19 -20.11 16.95
C GLN A 70 -11.59 -19.69 16.47
N GLY A 71 -11.66 -18.76 15.51
CA GLY A 71 -12.90 -18.34 14.87
C GLY A 71 -13.40 -16.97 15.33
N ARG A 72 -14.67 -16.68 15.00
CA ARG A 72 -15.28 -15.36 15.27
C ARG A 72 -15.79 -15.26 16.69
N ILE A 73 -15.48 -14.15 17.36
CA ILE A 73 -16.05 -13.79 18.66
C ILE A 73 -17.57 -13.66 18.52
N THR A 74 -18.33 -14.39 19.34
CA THR A 74 -19.79 -14.48 19.19
C THR A 74 -20.57 -13.43 19.99
N GLN A 75 -19.93 -12.79 20.97
CA GLN A 75 -20.55 -11.79 21.85
C GLN A 75 -19.49 -10.86 22.45
N PRO A 76 -19.88 -9.66 22.92
CA PRO A 76 -18.96 -8.78 23.62
C PRO A 76 -18.32 -9.45 24.84
N VAL A 77 -17.06 -9.11 25.07
CA VAL A 77 -16.30 -9.55 26.23
C VAL A 77 -15.66 -8.35 26.92
N TYR A 78 -15.50 -8.46 28.23
CA TYR A 78 -14.95 -7.44 29.11
C TYR A 78 -13.86 -8.06 29.98
N LEU A 79 -12.79 -7.32 30.23
CA LEU A 79 -11.76 -7.73 31.18
C LEU A 79 -11.87 -6.82 32.42
N PRO A 80 -12.40 -7.32 33.55
CA PRO A 80 -12.41 -6.55 34.79
C PRO A 80 -10.99 -6.20 35.24
N GLU A 81 -10.85 -5.06 35.91
CA GLU A 81 -9.57 -4.64 36.47
C GLU A 81 -9.01 -5.72 37.42
N GLY A 82 -7.76 -6.10 37.20
CA GLY A 82 -7.07 -7.14 37.98
C GLY A 82 -7.46 -8.59 37.64
N ALA A 83 -8.38 -8.83 36.70
CA ALA A 83 -8.72 -10.17 36.24
C ALA A 83 -7.68 -10.74 35.27
N ASP A 84 -7.58 -12.07 35.19
CA ASP A 84 -6.71 -12.80 34.25
C ASP A 84 -7.47 -13.41 33.08
N ARG A 85 -8.79 -13.19 32.99
CA ARG A 85 -9.70 -13.78 31.99
C ARG A 85 -10.76 -12.79 31.55
N TYR A 86 -11.15 -12.89 30.28
CA TYR A 86 -12.28 -12.15 29.75
C TYR A 86 -13.61 -12.77 30.21
N GLU A 87 -14.55 -11.91 30.55
CA GLU A 87 -15.92 -12.25 30.89
C GLU A 87 -16.87 -11.86 29.76
N ALA A 88 -17.87 -12.70 29.52
CA ALA A 88 -18.93 -12.39 28.59
C ALA A 88 -19.87 -11.32 29.13
N VAL A 89 -20.18 -10.30 28.32
CA VAL A 89 -21.17 -9.27 28.66
C VAL A 89 -22.20 -9.11 27.55
N THR A 90 -23.36 -8.54 27.88
CA THR A 90 -24.38 -8.20 26.87
C THR A 90 -23.92 -6.98 26.05
N TRP A 91 -24.56 -6.75 24.89
CA TRP A 91 -24.31 -5.53 24.12
C TRP A 91 -24.68 -4.27 24.89
N GLU A 92 -25.76 -4.29 25.65
CA GLU A 92 -26.17 -3.16 26.50
C GLU A 92 -25.10 -2.86 27.55
N ARG A 93 -24.52 -3.89 28.20
CA ARG A 93 -23.43 -3.67 29.15
C ARG A 93 -22.15 -3.20 28.46
N ALA A 94 -21.80 -3.73 27.29
CA ALA A 94 -20.64 -3.27 26.54
C ALA A 94 -20.75 -1.79 26.17
N PHE A 95 -21.92 -1.34 25.67
CA PHE A 95 -22.16 0.08 25.40
C PHE A 95 -22.15 0.93 26.67
N ALA A 96 -22.72 0.44 27.78
CA ALA A 96 -22.69 1.14 29.06
C ALA A 96 -21.26 1.34 29.57
N ILE A 97 -20.39 0.32 29.49
CA ILE A 97 -18.98 0.43 29.84
C ILE A 97 -18.29 1.50 28.99
N ILE A 98 -18.44 1.44 27.66
CA ILE A 98 -17.83 2.44 26.76
C ILE A 98 -18.32 3.86 27.11
N ALA A 99 -19.60 4.04 27.40
CA ALA A 99 -20.16 5.33 27.78
C ALA A 99 -19.66 5.80 29.17
N GLU A 100 -19.54 4.90 30.15
CA GLU A 100 -18.99 5.16 31.48
C GLU A 100 -17.55 5.69 31.36
N GLU A 101 -16.69 4.97 30.63
CA GLU A 101 -15.29 5.36 30.43
C GLU A 101 -15.14 6.69 29.68
N LEU A 102 -15.88 6.88 28.58
CA LEU A 102 -15.80 8.13 27.81
C LEU A 102 -16.31 9.35 28.59
N THR A 103 -17.34 9.17 29.45
CA THR A 103 -17.90 10.26 30.26
C THR A 103 -17.01 10.59 31.47
N ALA A 104 -16.18 9.64 31.91
CA ALA A 104 -15.27 9.81 33.04
C ALA A 104 -13.98 10.56 32.70
N LEU A 105 -13.68 10.78 31.41
CA LEU A 105 -12.50 11.52 30.97
C LEU A 105 -12.56 12.98 31.40
N ASP A 106 -11.40 13.55 31.77
CA ASP A 106 -11.29 14.96 32.16
C ASP A 106 -11.33 15.88 30.93
N SER A 107 -11.00 15.34 29.75
CA SER A 107 -11.06 16.03 28.46
C SER A 107 -11.39 15.05 27.32
N PRO A 108 -12.17 15.45 26.29
CA PRO A 108 -12.40 14.63 25.11
C PRO A 108 -11.10 14.20 24.39
N ASP A 109 -10.04 15.00 24.50
CA ASP A 109 -8.73 14.72 23.89
C ASP A 109 -7.93 13.62 24.62
N GLU A 110 -8.45 13.06 25.70
CA GLU A 110 -7.93 11.83 26.31
C GLU A 110 -8.45 10.56 25.60
N ALA A 111 -9.46 10.71 24.74
CA ALA A 111 -9.96 9.63 23.88
C ALA A 111 -9.25 9.61 22.52
N LEU A 112 -9.15 8.41 21.94
CA LEU A 112 -8.62 8.18 20.60
C LEU A 112 -9.52 7.21 19.83
N PHE A 113 -9.92 7.62 18.63
CA PHE A 113 -10.85 6.86 17.78
C PHE A 113 -10.12 6.37 16.52
N TYR A 114 -9.51 5.20 16.60
CA TYR A 114 -8.73 4.64 15.50
C TYR A 114 -9.61 3.99 14.42
N THR A 115 -9.42 4.41 13.16
CA THR A 115 -10.16 3.84 12.01
C THR A 115 -9.29 2.93 11.15
N SER A 116 -9.81 1.74 10.81
CA SER A 116 -9.16 0.81 9.88
C SER A 116 -9.54 1.11 8.42
N GLY A 117 -8.59 0.94 7.50
CA GLY A 117 -8.84 0.99 6.05
C GLY A 117 -9.66 -0.18 5.52
N ARG A 118 -10.00 -1.16 6.38
CA ARG A 118 -10.97 -2.22 6.08
C ARG A 118 -12.41 -1.82 6.43
N THR A 119 -12.60 -0.74 7.18
CA THR A 119 -13.91 -0.22 7.54
C THR A 119 -14.58 0.37 6.30
N SER A 120 -15.90 0.21 6.16
CA SER A 120 -16.63 0.83 5.06
C SER A 120 -16.61 2.36 5.17
N ASN A 121 -16.80 3.05 4.05
CA ASN A 121 -16.85 4.52 4.04
C ASN A 121 -17.97 5.06 4.95
N GLU A 122 -19.11 4.38 5.01
CA GLU A 122 -20.27 4.77 5.83
C GLU A 122 -19.96 4.61 7.31
N ALA A 123 -19.36 3.49 7.72
CA ALA A 123 -19.00 3.26 9.12
C ALA A 123 -17.88 4.21 9.57
N ALA A 124 -16.87 4.46 8.74
CA ALA A 124 -15.84 5.45 9.00
C ALA A 124 -16.43 6.86 9.10
N PHE A 125 -17.38 7.21 8.23
CA PHE A 125 -18.10 8.49 8.29
C PHE A 125 -18.88 8.65 9.58
N LEU A 126 -19.58 7.62 10.05
CA LEU A 126 -20.32 7.67 11.32
C LEU A 126 -19.37 7.77 12.52
N LEU A 127 -18.26 7.03 12.52
CA LEU A 127 -17.27 7.06 13.61
C LEU A 127 -16.63 8.46 13.76
N GLN A 128 -16.25 9.11 12.65
CA GLN A 128 -15.69 10.46 12.74
C GLN A 128 -16.72 11.50 13.20
N LEU A 129 -18.00 11.35 12.83
CA LEU A 129 -19.06 12.23 13.34
C LEU A 129 -19.21 12.06 14.85
N PHE A 130 -19.22 10.81 15.32
CA PHE A 130 -19.30 10.51 16.75
C PHE A 130 -18.13 11.11 17.53
N ALA A 131 -16.89 10.93 17.08
CA ALA A 131 -15.72 11.49 17.77
C ALA A 131 -15.72 13.01 17.81
N ARG A 132 -16.16 13.66 16.72
CA ARG A 132 -16.27 15.13 16.65
C ARG A 132 -17.39 15.67 17.52
N GLU A 133 -18.52 14.97 17.60
CA GLU A 133 -19.61 15.30 18.54
C GLU A 133 -19.18 15.07 20.00
N PHE A 134 -18.37 14.04 20.26
CA PHE A 134 -17.75 13.81 21.57
C PHE A 134 -16.79 14.94 21.97
N GLY A 135 -16.27 15.69 20.99
CA GLY A 135 -15.52 16.92 21.22
C GLY A 135 -14.02 16.83 20.92
N THR A 136 -13.55 15.78 20.22
CA THR A 136 -12.14 15.62 19.86
C THR A 136 -11.92 15.45 18.36
N ASN A 137 -10.71 15.76 17.90
CA ASN A 137 -10.20 15.41 16.57
C ASN A 137 -9.12 14.31 16.61
N ASN A 138 -8.95 13.61 17.74
CA ASN A 138 -8.04 12.48 17.88
C ASN A 138 -8.54 11.24 17.11
N LEU A 139 -8.41 11.30 15.78
CA LEU A 139 -8.92 10.36 14.80
C LEU A 139 -7.77 9.81 13.93
N PRO A 140 -6.77 9.13 14.51
CA PRO A 140 -5.75 8.49 13.70
C PRO A 140 -6.38 7.36 12.89
N ASP A 141 -5.83 7.11 11.72
CA ASP A 141 -6.27 6.05 10.83
C ASP A 141 -5.07 5.23 10.35
N CYS A 142 -5.32 3.99 9.90
CA CYS A 142 -4.22 3.10 9.51
C CYS A 142 -3.36 3.68 8.36
N SER A 143 -3.91 4.61 7.57
CA SER A 143 -3.21 5.27 6.47
C SER A 143 -2.22 6.31 6.97
N ASN A 144 -2.30 6.83 8.20
CA ASN A 144 -1.27 7.73 8.75
C ASN A 144 0.13 7.11 8.63
N MET A 145 0.27 5.83 8.99
CA MET A 145 1.57 5.15 8.91
C MET A 145 2.04 4.87 7.47
N CYS A 146 1.15 4.87 6.48
CA CYS A 146 1.45 4.36 5.13
C CYS A 146 1.44 5.44 4.04
N HIS A 147 0.52 6.40 4.16
CA HIS A 147 0.14 7.36 3.13
C HIS A 147 0.39 8.81 3.52
N GLU A 148 0.58 9.15 4.80
CA GLU A 148 0.68 10.55 5.25
C GLU A 148 1.86 11.30 4.60
N SER A 149 3.05 10.68 4.57
CA SER A 149 4.23 11.28 3.93
C SER A 149 4.04 11.47 2.41
N SER A 150 3.42 10.49 1.73
CA SER A 150 3.04 10.64 0.32
C SER A 150 1.98 11.71 0.10
N GLY A 151 0.98 11.78 0.97
CA GLY A 151 -0.10 12.74 0.91
C GLY A 151 0.40 14.16 1.10
N SER A 152 1.33 14.39 2.04
CA SER A 152 2.01 15.66 2.24
C SER A 152 2.80 16.07 0.99
N ALA A 153 3.68 15.18 0.51
CA ALA A 153 4.54 15.48 -0.65
C ALA A 153 3.75 15.74 -1.94
N LEU A 154 2.73 14.93 -2.23
CA LEU A 154 1.91 15.09 -3.43
C LEU A 154 0.98 16.30 -3.35
N THR A 155 0.41 16.61 -2.18
CA THR A 155 -0.38 17.84 -2.02
C THR A 155 0.46 19.08 -2.31
N GLU A 156 1.71 19.11 -1.83
CA GLU A 156 2.64 20.21 -2.13
C GLU A 156 3.06 20.25 -3.61
N THR A 157 3.27 19.08 -4.24
CA THR A 157 3.79 19.01 -5.63
C THR A 157 2.70 19.20 -6.70
N ILE A 158 1.53 18.57 -6.53
CA ILE A 158 0.47 18.51 -7.55
C ILE A 158 -0.93 18.85 -7.03
N GLY A 159 -1.05 19.27 -5.76
CA GLY A 159 -2.32 19.68 -5.16
C GLY A 159 -3.26 18.54 -4.74
N VAL A 160 -2.88 17.27 -4.93
CA VAL A 160 -3.72 16.12 -4.59
C VAL A 160 -2.89 14.98 -3.98
N GLY A 161 -3.22 14.57 -2.75
CA GLY A 161 -2.58 13.47 -2.03
C GLY A 161 -2.93 12.05 -2.49
N LYS A 162 -3.35 11.87 -3.76
CA LYS A 162 -3.84 10.59 -4.31
C LYS A 162 -3.15 10.27 -5.63
N GLY A 163 -3.21 9.00 -6.04
CA GLY A 163 -2.71 8.58 -7.35
C GLY A 163 -3.40 9.36 -8.48
N SER A 164 -2.60 9.88 -9.41
CA SER A 164 -3.05 10.72 -10.55
C SER A 164 -3.28 9.93 -11.84
N VAL A 165 -3.09 8.61 -11.81
CA VAL A 165 -3.20 7.72 -12.98
C VAL A 165 -4.24 6.63 -12.76
N SER A 166 -4.82 6.16 -13.85
CA SER A 166 -5.74 5.03 -13.88
C SER A 166 -5.03 3.71 -14.23
N LEU A 167 -5.73 2.59 -14.04
CA LEU A 167 -5.25 1.29 -14.50
C LEU A 167 -5.05 1.25 -16.04
N GLU A 168 -5.84 2.01 -16.80
CA GLU A 168 -5.70 2.02 -18.26
C GLU A 168 -4.47 2.82 -18.72
N ASP A 169 -4.08 3.85 -17.98
CA ASP A 169 -2.81 4.57 -18.23
C ASP A 169 -1.61 3.63 -18.06
N LEU A 170 -1.67 2.73 -17.07
CA LEU A 170 -0.63 1.71 -16.84
C LEU A 170 -0.44 0.79 -18.05
N HIS A 171 -1.52 0.48 -18.78
CA HIS A 171 -1.44 -0.35 -19.99
C HIS A 171 -0.85 0.40 -21.20
N GLN A 172 -0.82 1.73 -21.16
CA GLN A 172 -0.35 2.61 -22.22
C GLN A 172 1.04 3.20 -21.95
N ALA A 173 1.62 2.98 -20.77
CA ALA A 173 2.92 3.50 -20.41
C ALA A 173 4.04 2.96 -21.32
N ASP A 174 5.02 3.81 -21.64
CA ASP A 174 6.26 3.41 -22.31
C ASP A 174 7.29 2.92 -21.27
N LEU A 175 7.26 3.50 -20.06
CA LEU A 175 8.10 3.14 -18.94
C LEU A 175 7.27 3.11 -17.64
N ILE A 176 7.46 2.06 -16.86
CA ILE A 176 6.91 1.91 -15.51
C ILE A 176 8.07 1.77 -14.53
N ILE A 177 8.17 2.68 -13.56
CA ILE A 177 9.14 2.61 -12.47
C ILE A 177 8.40 2.08 -11.24
N VAL A 178 8.78 0.90 -10.76
CA VAL A 178 8.25 0.27 -9.56
C VAL A 178 9.26 0.47 -8.43
N ALA A 179 9.04 1.47 -7.57
CA ALA A 179 9.99 1.87 -6.53
C ALA A 179 9.44 1.61 -5.12
N GLY A 180 10.24 0.98 -4.25
CA GLY A 180 9.87 0.74 -2.84
C GLY A 180 8.58 -0.08 -2.67
N GLN A 181 8.31 -1.01 -3.59
CA GLN A 181 7.17 -1.91 -3.50
C GLN A 181 7.47 -3.27 -4.11
N ASN A 182 6.77 -4.30 -3.62
CA ASN A 182 6.88 -5.68 -4.08
C ASN A 182 5.53 -6.16 -4.65
N PRO A 183 5.26 -5.95 -5.95
CA PRO A 183 3.96 -6.28 -6.53
C PRO A 183 3.58 -7.75 -6.36
N GLY A 184 4.51 -8.69 -6.52
CA GLY A 184 4.17 -10.12 -6.41
C GLY A 184 3.76 -10.59 -5.02
N THR A 185 4.09 -9.85 -3.96
CA THR A 185 3.67 -10.16 -2.59
C THR A 185 2.50 -9.27 -2.14
N ASN A 186 2.60 -7.96 -2.39
CA ASN A 186 1.69 -6.98 -1.78
C ASN A 186 0.51 -6.63 -2.71
N HIS A 187 0.73 -6.64 -4.02
CA HIS A 187 -0.31 -6.35 -5.02
C HIS A 187 -0.29 -7.38 -6.16
N PRO A 188 -0.48 -8.70 -5.94
CA PRO A 188 -0.21 -9.70 -6.98
C PRO A 188 -1.03 -9.52 -8.27
N ARG A 189 -2.20 -8.85 -8.18
CA ARG A 189 -3.02 -8.47 -9.35
C ARG A 189 -2.34 -7.45 -10.26
N MET A 190 -1.45 -6.61 -9.73
CA MET A 190 -0.62 -5.69 -10.50
C MET A 190 0.27 -6.43 -11.50
N LEU A 191 0.75 -7.63 -11.19
CA LEU A 191 1.61 -8.41 -12.10
C LEU A 191 0.94 -8.69 -13.45
N SER A 192 -0.38 -8.92 -13.46
CA SER A 192 -1.14 -9.09 -14.70
C SER A 192 -1.23 -7.81 -15.52
N ALA A 193 -1.35 -6.65 -14.86
CA ALA A 193 -1.35 -5.35 -15.52
C ALA A 193 0.03 -4.99 -16.09
N LEU A 194 1.10 -5.27 -15.34
CA LEU A 194 2.48 -5.14 -15.79
C LEU A 194 2.78 -6.06 -16.98
N GLU A 195 2.31 -7.31 -16.94
CA GLU A 195 2.43 -8.24 -18.06
C GLU A 195 1.73 -7.70 -19.32
N ARG A 196 0.55 -7.11 -19.17
CA ARG A 196 -0.16 -6.46 -20.29
C ARG A 196 0.63 -5.27 -20.83
N ALA A 197 1.15 -4.39 -19.98
CA ALA A 197 2.00 -3.27 -20.40
C ALA A 197 3.26 -3.76 -21.15
N LYS A 198 3.94 -4.81 -20.63
CA LYS A 198 5.08 -5.45 -21.29
C LYS A 198 4.75 -5.97 -22.69
N ARG A 199 3.59 -6.61 -22.86
CA ARG A 199 3.12 -7.07 -24.18
C ARG A 199 2.85 -5.91 -25.14
N SER A 200 2.48 -4.73 -24.62
CA SER A 200 2.34 -3.49 -25.40
C SER A 200 3.66 -2.78 -25.69
N GLY A 201 4.80 -3.31 -25.20
CA GLY A 201 6.13 -2.76 -25.44
C GLY A 201 6.71 -1.93 -24.29
N ALA A 202 6.00 -1.79 -23.16
CA ALA A 202 6.49 -1.03 -22.02
C ALA A 202 7.82 -1.59 -21.48
N LYS A 203 8.63 -0.70 -20.93
CA LYS A 203 9.82 -1.02 -20.13
C LYS A 203 9.51 -0.91 -18.65
N ILE A 204 10.12 -1.75 -17.83
CA ILE A 204 9.93 -1.74 -16.37
C ILE A 204 11.27 -1.65 -15.66
N ILE A 205 11.40 -0.63 -14.80
CA ILE A 205 12.51 -0.49 -13.85
C ILE A 205 11.97 -0.84 -12.47
N SER A 206 12.61 -1.77 -11.76
CA SER A 206 12.35 -2.00 -10.34
C SER A 206 13.45 -1.39 -9.49
N VAL A 207 13.08 -0.62 -8.46
CA VAL A 207 14.01 0.00 -7.50
C VAL A 207 13.69 -0.51 -6.11
N ASN A 208 14.52 -1.42 -5.59
CA ASN A 208 14.25 -2.08 -4.32
C ASN A 208 15.53 -2.72 -3.73
N PRO A 209 15.76 -2.72 -2.41
CA PRO A 209 16.86 -3.47 -1.80
C PRO A 209 16.81 -4.98 -2.01
N LEU A 210 15.60 -5.55 -2.19
CA LEU A 210 15.42 -6.98 -2.36
C LEU A 210 14.86 -7.30 -3.74
N PRO A 211 15.43 -8.27 -4.47
CA PRO A 211 14.84 -8.77 -5.70
C PRO A 211 13.50 -9.48 -5.39
N GLU A 212 12.54 -9.35 -6.30
CA GLU A 212 11.19 -9.90 -6.16
C GLU A 212 10.92 -10.90 -7.29
N ALA A 213 10.59 -12.14 -6.90
CA ALA A 213 10.45 -13.25 -7.84
C ALA A 213 9.35 -13.03 -8.89
N GLY A 214 8.24 -12.38 -8.51
CA GLY A 214 7.15 -12.02 -9.42
C GLY A 214 7.60 -11.07 -10.54
N MET A 215 8.49 -10.11 -10.24
CA MET A 215 9.05 -9.18 -11.20
C MET A 215 10.11 -9.84 -12.11
N GLU A 216 10.91 -10.76 -11.57
CA GLU A 216 11.90 -11.51 -12.37
C GLU A 216 11.22 -12.41 -13.41
N ARG A 217 10.20 -13.16 -13.01
CA ARG A 217 9.47 -14.05 -13.91
C ARG A 217 8.06 -14.33 -13.40
N PHE A 218 7.11 -13.55 -13.89
CA PHE A 218 5.71 -13.75 -13.56
C PHE A 218 5.12 -14.96 -14.30
N LYS A 219 4.75 -16.00 -13.56
CA LYS A 219 3.96 -17.12 -14.09
C LYS A 219 2.48 -16.81 -13.92
N ASN A 220 1.85 -16.27 -14.95
CA ASN A 220 0.46 -15.88 -14.88
C ASN A 220 -0.47 -17.11 -14.74
N PRO A 221 -1.16 -17.29 -13.58
CA PRO A 221 -2.03 -18.44 -13.36
C PRO A 221 -3.34 -18.35 -14.13
N GLN A 222 -3.68 -17.18 -14.68
CA GLN A 222 -4.91 -16.96 -15.45
C GLN A 222 -4.82 -17.52 -16.87
N THR A 223 -3.64 -17.96 -17.34
CA THR A 223 -3.48 -18.54 -18.68
C THR A 223 -2.58 -19.79 -18.67
N PRO A 224 -2.94 -20.88 -19.38
CA PRO A 224 -2.11 -22.09 -19.42
C PRO A 224 -0.69 -21.86 -19.93
N HIS A 225 -0.54 -20.98 -20.94
CA HIS A 225 0.78 -20.62 -21.49
C HIS A 225 1.61 -19.78 -20.50
N GLY A 226 0.97 -18.89 -19.73
CA GLY A 226 1.61 -18.07 -18.70
C GLY A 226 2.26 -18.89 -17.58
N MET A 227 1.64 -20.01 -17.21
CA MET A 227 2.18 -20.92 -16.19
C MET A 227 3.44 -21.68 -16.63
N LEU A 228 3.61 -21.92 -17.94
CA LEU A 228 4.73 -22.69 -18.49
C LEU A 228 5.98 -21.83 -18.75
N LYS A 229 5.84 -20.73 -19.47
CA LYS A 229 6.98 -19.88 -19.87
C LYS A 229 7.26 -18.75 -18.89
N GLY A 230 6.24 -18.18 -18.25
CA GLY A 230 6.35 -16.95 -17.46
C GLY A 230 6.86 -15.75 -18.27
N THR A 231 6.59 -14.54 -17.78
CA THR A 231 6.98 -13.29 -18.43
C THR A 231 8.01 -12.57 -17.56
N PRO A 232 9.24 -12.28 -18.06
CA PRO A 232 10.16 -11.42 -17.33
C PRO A 232 9.59 -10.00 -17.37
N LEU A 233 9.28 -9.45 -16.19
CA LEU A 233 8.70 -8.11 -16.11
C LEU A 233 9.81 -7.07 -16.05
N ASN A 234 10.86 -7.27 -15.25
CA ASN A 234 11.98 -6.33 -15.14
C ASN A 234 12.83 -6.25 -16.42
N ASP A 235 12.99 -5.04 -16.95
CA ASP A 235 14.05 -4.72 -17.92
C ASP A 235 15.32 -4.23 -17.22
N LEU A 236 15.19 -3.59 -16.06
CA LEU A 236 16.28 -3.13 -15.22
C LEU A 236 15.88 -3.27 -13.74
N PHE A 237 16.74 -3.91 -12.95
CA PHE A 237 16.59 -3.98 -11.51
C PHE A 237 17.72 -3.17 -10.86
N LEU A 238 17.35 -2.12 -10.13
CA LEU A 238 18.26 -1.28 -9.37
C LEU A 238 18.20 -1.72 -7.91
N GLN A 239 19.18 -2.53 -7.51
CA GLN A 239 19.28 -3.00 -6.14
C GLN A 239 19.92 -1.93 -5.24
N ILE A 240 19.09 -1.02 -4.74
CA ILE A 240 19.54 0.08 -3.88
C ILE A 240 19.74 -0.36 -2.42
N ARG A 241 20.59 0.33 -1.67
CA ARG A 241 20.60 0.24 -0.20
C ARG A 241 19.36 0.94 0.39
N ILE A 242 18.98 0.54 1.60
CA ILE A 242 17.86 1.15 2.34
C ILE A 242 18.13 2.66 2.50
N GLY A 243 17.17 3.49 2.10
CA GLY A 243 17.28 4.96 2.11
C GLY A 243 18.11 5.58 0.98
N GLY A 244 18.60 4.80 0.02
CA GLY A 244 19.37 5.30 -1.12
C GLY A 244 18.52 5.89 -2.26
N ASP A 245 17.21 5.71 -2.22
CA ASP A 245 16.24 6.14 -3.23
C ASP A 245 16.23 7.66 -3.44
N GLN A 246 16.30 8.46 -2.37
CA GLN A 246 16.35 9.92 -2.48
C GLN A 246 17.57 10.38 -3.29
N ALA A 247 18.75 9.77 -3.05
CA ALA A 247 19.97 10.09 -3.78
C ALA A 247 19.85 9.69 -5.26
N LEU A 248 19.28 8.52 -5.54
CA LEU A 248 19.03 8.05 -6.92
C LEU A 248 18.15 9.03 -7.69
N PHE A 249 16.99 9.42 -7.15
CA PHE A 249 16.06 10.31 -7.85
C PHE A 249 16.60 11.73 -7.99
N ARG A 250 17.36 12.24 -7.01
CA ARG A 250 18.05 13.53 -7.14
C ARG A 250 19.08 13.52 -8.27
N LEU A 251 19.90 12.47 -8.36
CA LEU A 251 20.87 12.35 -9.43
C LEU A 251 20.19 12.15 -10.79
N LEU A 252 19.12 11.35 -10.89
CA LEU A 252 18.35 11.23 -12.13
C LEU A 252 17.79 12.58 -12.59
N ASN A 253 17.22 13.38 -11.69
CA ASN A 253 16.76 14.73 -12.02
C ASN A 253 17.89 15.61 -12.56
N LYS A 254 19.07 15.62 -11.92
CA LYS A 254 20.25 16.32 -12.43
C LYS A 254 20.60 15.92 -13.87
N LEU A 255 20.64 14.61 -14.13
CA LEU A 255 21.03 14.08 -15.43
C LEU A 255 19.98 14.36 -16.52
N ILE A 256 18.70 14.33 -16.17
CA ILE A 256 17.61 14.73 -17.07
C ILE A 256 17.74 16.20 -17.43
N LEU A 257 17.94 17.09 -16.45
CA LEU A 257 18.10 18.53 -16.69
C LEU A 257 19.34 18.85 -17.54
N ALA A 258 20.41 18.07 -17.41
CA ALA A 258 21.62 18.20 -18.21
C ALA A 258 21.51 17.59 -19.62
N SER A 259 20.42 16.87 -19.94
CA SER A 259 20.22 16.21 -21.23
C SER A 259 19.50 17.13 -22.21
N ASP A 260 20.13 17.39 -23.36
CA ASP A 260 19.57 18.26 -24.40
C ASP A 260 18.19 17.79 -24.87
N GLY A 261 17.21 18.69 -24.82
CA GLY A 261 15.85 18.41 -25.29
C GLY A 261 15.01 17.52 -24.37
N ALA A 262 15.51 17.14 -23.20
CA ALA A 262 14.75 16.32 -22.24
C ALA A 262 13.69 17.11 -21.45
N VAL A 263 13.87 18.43 -21.32
CA VAL A 263 12.95 19.31 -20.59
C VAL A 263 11.91 19.89 -21.54
N ASP A 264 10.64 19.60 -21.29
CA ASP A 264 9.52 20.29 -21.93
C ASP A 264 9.40 21.71 -21.35
N THR A 265 10.08 22.66 -21.98
CA THR A 265 10.16 24.04 -21.50
C THR A 265 8.79 24.74 -21.55
N ALA A 266 7.92 24.36 -22.49
CA ALA A 266 6.58 24.94 -22.59
C ALA A 266 5.72 24.49 -21.39
N PHE A 267 5.72 23.19 -21.10
CA PHE A 267 5.02 22.65 -19.94
C PHE A 267 5.55 23.25 -18.63
N VAL A 268 6.87 23.31 -18.45
CA VAL A 268 7.50 23.91 -17.27
C VAL A 268 7.07 25.37 -17.09
N THR A 269 7.09 26.16 -18.15
CA THR A 269 6.72 27.59 -18.09
C THR A 269 5.24 27.80 -17.79
N GLU A 270 4.35 26.98 -18.35
CA GLU A 270 2.90 27.18 -18.25
C GLU A 270 2.27 26.51 -17.02
N HIS A 271 2.82 25.39 -16.55
CA HIS A 271 2.15 24.50 -15.60
C HIS A 271 2.95 24.22 -14.32
N THR A 272 4.12 24.85 -14.14
CA THR A 272 4.95 24.63 -12.94
C THR A 272 5.35 25.95 -12.27
N HIS A 273 5.86 25.86 -11.05
CA HIS A 273 6.46 26.98 -10.31
C HIS A 273 7.73 26.48 -9.60
N GLY A 274 8.65 27.38 -9.26
CA GLY A 274 9.88 27.04 -8.53
C GLY A 274 10.91 26.23 -9.34
N TYR A 275 10.84 26.25 -10.68
CA TYR A 275 11.72 25.46 -11.54
C TYR A 275 13.21 25.84 -11.37
N GLU A 276 13.52 27.13 -11.24
CA GLU A 276 14.92 27.58 -11.09
C GLU A 276 15.52 27.08 -9.77
N GLU A 277 14.77 27.15 -8.68
CA GLU A 277 15.18 26.60 -7.38
C GLU A 277 15.34 25.08 -7.45
N PHE A 278 14.39 24.38 -8.07
CA PHE A 278 14.47 22.94 -8.30
C PHE A 278 15.71 22.57 -9.12
N ALA A 279 15.97 23.26 -10.24
CA ALA A 279 17.09 22.97 -11.12
C ALA A 279 18.43 23.19 -10.41
N LYS A 280 18.55 24.26 -9.62
CA LYS A 280 19.72 24.52 -8.79
C LYS A 280 19.91 23.44 -7.71
N ALA A 281 18.83 23.01 -7.07
CA ALA A 281 18.89 21.94 -6.07
C ALA A 281 19.27 20.58 -6.70
N ALA A 282 18.75 20.28 -7.89
CA ALA A 282 19.09 19.08 -8.64
C ALA A 282 20.58 19.08 -9.06
N ASP A 283 21.12 20.21 -9.51
CA ASP A 283 22.54 20.31 -9.89
C ASP A 283 23.51 20.03 -8.73
N ALA A 284 23.06 20.21 -7.48
CA ALA A 284 23.85 19.85 -6.30
C ALA A 284 23.99 18.34 -6.08
N ALA A 285 23.28 17.47 -6.81
CA ALA A 285 23.42 16.03 -6.68
C ALA A 285 24.84 15.57 -7.07
N ASP A 286 25.50 14.86 -6.14
CA ASP A 286 26.86 14.36 -6.30
C ASP A 286 26.88 12.89 -6.73
N TRP A 287 27.77 12.56 -7.66
CA TRP A 287 27.93 11.20 -8.17
C TRP A 287 28.47 10.26 -7.09
N ASP A 288 29.55 10.64 -6.41
CA ASP A 288 30.21 9.74 -5.47
C ASP A 288 29.33 9.49 -4.24
N GLU A 289 28.62 10.51 -3.75
CA GLU A 289 27.60 10.37 -2.71
C GLU A 289 26.46 9.46 -3.16
N THR A 290 25.95 9.61 -4.38
CA THR A 290 24.86 8.76 -4.88
C THR A 290 25.29 7.31 -5.01
N LEU A 291 26.48 7.03 -5.54
CA LEU A 291 27.01 5.66 -5.63
C LEU A 291 27.22 5.05 -4.23
N ARG A 292 27.65 5.84 -3.24
CA ARG A 292 27.75 5.39 -1.85
C ARG A 292 26.39 5.17 -1.19
N ALA A 293 25.43 6.07 -1.39
CA ALA A 293 24.10 5.97 -0.79
C ALA A 293 23.31 4.80 -1.38
N THR A 294 23.34 4.65 -2.71
CA THR A 294 22.57 3.62 -3.43
C THR A 294 23.28 2.27 -3.44
N GLY A 295 24.61 2.24 -3.49
CA GLY A 295 25.37 1.02 -3.77
C GLY A 295 25.34 0.57 -5.24
N LEU A 296 24.73 1.35 -6.13
CA LEU A 296 24.65 1.06 -7.57
C LEU A 296 25.97 1.41 -8.26
N ALA A 297 26.22 0.77 -9.40
CA ALA A 297 27.22 1.18 -10.35
C ALA A 297 26.72 2.33 -11.23
N ARG A 298 27.65 3.18 -11.68
CA ARG A 298 27.35 4.30 -12.58
C ARG A 298 26.61 3.85 -13.86
N ALA A 299 27.01 2.73 -14.44
CA ALA A 299 26.38 2.17 -15.63
C ALA A 299 24.90 1.81 -15.43
N GLU A 300 24.49 1.37 -14.23
CA GLU A 300 23.09 1.06 -13.92
C GLU A 300 22.24 2.33 -13.88
N ILE A 301 22.78 3.42 -13.30
CA ILE A 301 22.12 4.73 -13.26
C ILE A 301 22.02 5.33 -14.67
N GLU A 302 23.07 5.22 -15.48
CA GLU A 302 23.07 5.66 -16.88
C GLU A 302 22.08 4.85 -17.73
N GLN A 303 21.95 3.54 -17.49
CA GLN A 303 20.93 2.72 -18.14
C GLN A 303 19.51 3.13 -17.73
N ALA A 304 19.28 3.45 -16.46
CA ALA A 304 18.00 3.98 -15.99
C ALA A 304 17.67 5.32 -16.66
N LEU A 305 18.64 6.24 -16.73
CA LEU A 305 18.50 7.52 -17.44
C LEU A 305 18.12 7.29 -18.91
N ALA A 306 18.80 6.38 -19.61
CA ALA A 306 18.50 6.11 -21.02
C ALA A 306 17.06 5.62 -21.24
N LEU A 307 16.53 4.79 -20.33
CA LEU A 307 15.14 4.35 -20.36
C LEU A 307 14.17 5.50 -20.09
N VAL A 308 14.49 6.37 -19.13
CA VAL A 308 13.68 7.57 -18.81
C VAL A 308 13.62 8.52 -19.99
N LEU A 309 14.76 8.86 -20.61
CA LEU A 309 14.85 9.77 -21.75
C LEU A 309 14.16 9.23 -23.01
N ALA A 310 14.08 7.90 -23.18
CA ALA A 310 13.39 7.27 -24.30
C ALA A 310 11.86 7.23 -24.14
N SER A 311 11.35 7.43 -22.92
CA SER A 311 9.93 7.31 -22.59
C SER A 311 9.19 8.64 -22.80
N LYS A 312 8.01 8.58 -23.44
CA LYS A 312 7.09 9.72 -23.50
C LYS A 312 5.98 9.64 -22.45
N ARG A 313 5.73 8.45 -21.92
CA ARG A 313 4.66 8.14 -20.97
C ARG A 313 5.24 7.32 -19.83
N THR A 314 5.83 8.00 -18.86
CA THR A 314 6.42 7.37 -17.67
C THR A 314 5.44 7.37 -16.52
N ILE A 315 5.24 6.21 -15.90
CA ILE A 315 4.47 6.08 -14.67
C ILE A 315 5.41 5.62 -13.55
N VAL A 316 5.40 6.33 -12.43
CA VAL A 316 6.11 5.92 -11.22
C VAL A 316 5.07 5.35 -10.26
N CYS A 317 5.20 4.06 -9.96
CA CYS A 317 4.40 3.38 -8.96
C CYS A 317 5.26 3.20 -7.70
N TRP A 318 4.74 3.60 -6.54
CA TRP A 318 5.37 3.33 -5.25
C TRP A 318 4.36 2.81 -4.20
N ALA A 319 4.89 2.33 -3.08
CA ALA A 319 4.12 1.98 -1.89
C ALA A 319 4.95 2.32 -0.62
N MET A 320 4.77 1.55 0.45
CA MET A 320 5.34 1.85 1.78
C MET A 320 6.87 1.93 1.84
N GLY A 321 7.60 1.30 0.92
CA GLY A 321 9.06 1.25 0.98
C GLY A 321 9.76 2.58 0.73
N LEU A 322 9.02 3.64 0.34
CA LEU A 322 9.53 5.01 0.20
C LEU A 322 8.94 5.98 1.25
N THR A 323 7.99 5.54 2.06
CA THR A 323 7.10 6.46 2.81
C THR A 323 7.30 6.42 4.33
N GLN A 324 8.07 5.46 4.85
CA GLN A 324 8.36 5.31 6.27
C GLN A 324 9.85 5.58 6.54
N HIS A 325 10.18 6.74 7.10
CA HIS A 325 11.53 7.17 7.47
C HIS A 325 11.56 7.86 8.83
#